data_AF-A0A9X6SXJ0-F1
#
_entry.id   AF-A0A9X6SXJ0-F1
#
_cell.length_a   1.000
_cell.length_b   1.000
_cell.length_c   1.000
_cell.angle_alpha   90.00
_cell.angle_beta   90.00
_cell.angle_gamma   90.00
#
_symmetry.space_group_name_H-M   'P 1'
#
loop_
_entity.id
_entity.type
_entity.pdbx_description
1 polymer ?
#
loop_
_entity_poly.entity_id
_entity_poly.type
_entity_poly.pdbx_seq_one_letter_code
_entity_poly.pdbx_strand_id
1 'polypeptide(L)'
;MDTKFKWNALELHQLIQKTYSDISTACDIVIYQDNNSKYLVSLGFLNKSYMTYLEAKRFHRENEDIQSIEFENFFEAYNNLEHELKEVISKEDRNTSWLHSRIGQFQQEIKNVNNLMEILKSAR
;
A
#
# COMPACT_ATOMS: atom_id res chain seq x y z
N MET A 1 26.43 -2.14 8.37
CA MET A 1 25.57 -2.22 7.16
C MET A 1 25.84 -1.01 6.26
N ASP A 2 25.84 -1.14 4.93
CA ASP A 2 26.18 -0.04 3.98
C ASP A 2 25.22 1.15 4.15
N THR A 3 25.77 2.37 4.18
CA THR A 3 25.00 3.62 4.25
C THR A 3 24.04 3.74 3.08
N LYS A 4 24.43 3.30 1.87
CA LYS A 4 23.57 3.32 0.68
C LYS A 4 22.34 2.43 0.86
N PHE A 5 22.54 1.19 1.32
CA PHE A 5 21.47 0.24 1.60
C PHE A 5 20.43 0.84 2.57
N LYS A 6 20.88 1.45 3.68
CA LYS A 6 19.97 2.04 4.68
C LYS A 6 19.14 3.19 4.10
N TRP A 7 19.74 4.03 3.26
CA TRP A 7 19.04 5.10 2.56
C TRP A 7 18.01 4.57 1.57
N ASN A 8 18.39 3.59 0.75
CA ASN A 8 17.50 2.94 -0.20
C ASN A 8 16.28 2.30 0.51
N ALA A 9 16.50 1.58 1.61
CA ALA A 9 15.43 0.98 2.38
C ALA A 9 14.48 2.03 2.99
N LEU A 10 15.04 3.15 3.48
CA LEU A 10 14.25 4.26 4.02
C LEU A 10 13.40 4.94 2.93
N GLU A 11 13.97 5.17 1.75
CA GLU A 11 13.27 5.78 0.62
C GLU A 11 12.10 4.90 0.17
N LEU A 12 12.34 3.60 0.00
CA LEU A 12 11.29 2.65 -0.34
C LEU A 12 10.19 2.62 0.73
N HIS A 13 10.58 2.61 2.01
CA HIS A 13 9.63 2.65 3.12
C HIS A 13 8.73 3.90 3.06
N GLN A 14 9.27 5.08 2.75
CA GLN A 14 8.48 6.30 2.62
C GLN A 14 7.46 6.21 1.48
N LEU A 15 7.84 5.64 0.33
CA LEU A 15 6.91 5.42 -0.78
C LEU A 15 5.80 4.44 -0.41
N ILE A 16 6.14 3.37 0.33
CA ILE A 16 5.17 2.41 0.87
C ILE A 16 4.18 3.08 1.82
N GLN A 17 4.65 3.92 2.76
CA GLN A 17 3.78 4.61 3.72
C GLN A 17 2.81 5.59 3.03
N LYS A 18 3.27 6.32 2.01
CA LYS A 18 2.42 7.19 1.20
C LYS A 18 1.34 6.37 0.47
N THR A 19 1.75 5.28 -0.18
CA THR A 19 0.86 4.34 -0.87
C THR A 19 -0.21 3.80 0.08
N TYR A 20 0.19 3.35 1.27
CA TYR A 20 -0.68 2.84 2.33
C TYR A 20 -1.70 3.88 2.81
N SER A 21 -1.25 5.10 3.08
CA SER A 21 -2.10 6.19 3.54
C SER A 21 -3.22 6.50 2.54
N ASP A 22 -2.86 6.64 1.26
CA ASP A 22 -3.82 6.99 0.21
C ASP A 22 -4.81 5.86 -0.10
N ILE A 23 -4.39 4.59 -0.18
CA ILE A 23 -5.33 3.48 -0.42
C ILE A 23 -6.21 3.19 0.80
N SER A 24 -5.70 3.38 2.02
CA SER A 24 -6.52 3.27 3.23
C SER A 24 -7.61 4.33 3.24
N THR A 25 -7.25 5.58 2.88
CA THR A 25 -8.23 6.66 2.73
C THR A 25 -9.28 6.32 1.67
N ALA A 26 -8.87 5.77 0.52
CA ALA A 26 -9.79 5.33 -0.51
C ALA A 26 -10.77 4.26 -0.01
N CYS A 27 -10.29 3.28 0.76
CA CYS A 27 -11.12 2.24 1.38
C CYS A 27 -12.11 2.82 2.40
N ASP A 28 -11.63 3.68 3.30
CA ASP A 28 -12.45 4.29 4.34
C ASP A 28 -13.60 5.11 3.76
N ILE A 29 -13.34 5.83 2.66
CA ILE A 29 -14.38 6.59 1.95
C ILE A 29 -15.49 5.66 1.43
N VAL A 30 -15.13 4.56 0.77
CA VAL A 30 -16.11 3.62 0.19
C VAL A 30 -16.95 2.93 1.26
N ILE A 31 -16.32 2.56 2.38
CA ILE A 31 -16.95 1.80 3.46
C ILE A 31 -17.81 2.70 4.34
N TYR A 32 -17.28 3.85 4.78
CA TYR A 32 -17.89 4.60 5.89
C TYR A 32 -18.62 5.87 5.47
N GLN A 33 -18.39 6.40 4.26
CA GLN A 33 -19.13 7.57 3.82
C GLN A 33 -20.47 7.19 3.18
N ASP A 34 -21.50 7.94 3.53
CA ASP A 34 -22.84 7.82 2.96
C ASP A 34 -23.15 9.07 2.12
N ASN A 35 -22.47 9.19 0.99
CA ASN A 35 -22.74 10.22 -0.01
C ASN A 35 -22.55 9.67 -1.43
N ASN A 36 -23.26 10.26 -2.39
CA ASN A 36 -23.26 9.80 -3.78
C ASN A 36 -21.89 9.99 -4.48
N SER A 37 -21.02 10.86 -3.96
CA SER A 37 -19.70 11.11 -4.54
C SER A 37 -18.60 10.17 -4.02
N LYS A 38 -18.89 9.30 -3.05
CA LYS A 38 -17.87 8.51 -2.36
C LYS A 38 -17.01 7.67 -3.30
N TYR A 39 -17.61 7.09 -4.34
CA TYR A 39 -16.89 6.28 -5.32
C TYR A 39 -15.93 7.14 -6.17
N LEU A 40 -16.34 8.34 -6.56
CA LEU A 40 -15.49 9.29 -7.29
C LEU A 40 -14.34 9.81 -6.42
N VAL A 41 -14.61 10.16 -5.17
CA VAL A 41 -13.58 10.64 -4.24
C VAL A 41 -12.58 9.51 -3.93
N SER A 42 -13.08 8.31 -3.66
CA SER A 42 -12.26 7.12 -3.45
C SER A 42 -11.38 6.80 -4.66
N LEU A 43 -11.93 6.88 -5.88
CA LEU A 43 -11.16 6.71 -7.11
C LEU A 43 -10.01 7.72 -7.22
N GLY A 44 -10.23 8.96 -6.79
CA GLY A 44 -9.18 9.98 -6.72
C GLY A 44 -8.00 9.57 -5.82
N PHE A 45 -8.29 9.09 -4.61
CA PHE A 45 -7.27 8.57 -3.69
C PHE A 45 -6.61 7.28 -4.19
N LEU A 46 -7.39 6.39 -4.80
CA LEU A 46 -6.87 5.16 -5.39
C LEU A 46 -5.87 5.45 -6.51
N ASN A 47 -6.18 6.39 -7.41
CA ASN A 47 -5.27 6.81 -8.46
C ASN A 47 -3.99 7.42 -7.90
N LYS A 48 -4.11 8.26 -6.86
CA LYS A 48 -2.95 8.83 -6.17
C LYS A 48 -2.07 7.75 -5.56
N SER A 49 -2.68 6.80 -4.84
CA SER A 49 -1.98 5.64 -4.28
C SER A 49 -1.28 4.82 -5.37
N TYR A 50 -1.94 4.57 -6.50
CA TYR A 50 -1.39 3.79 -7.61
C TYR A 50 -0.15 4.42 -8.21
N MET A 51 -0.12 5.75 -8.35
CA MET A 51 1.05 6.48 -8.83
C MET A 51 2.26 6.27 -7.90
N THR A 52 2.07 6.38 -6.59
CA THR A 52 3.15 6.15 -5.62
C THR A 52 3.54 4.68 -5.51
N TYR A 53 2.60 3.75 -5.68
CA TYR A 53 2.87 2.32 -5.77
C TYR A 53 3.80 1.99 -6.95
N LEU A 54 3.52 2.55 -8.13
CA LEU A 54 4.36 2.34 -9.32
C LEU A 54 5.78 2.86 -9.10
N GLU A 55 5.92 4.00 -8.45
CA GLU A 55 7.21 4.57 -8.06
C GLU A 55 7.94 3.65 -7.06
N ALA A 56 7.27 3.17 -6.02
CA ALA A 56 7.82 2.22 -5.05
C ALA A 56 8.31 0.93 -5.74
N LYS A 57 7.49 0.37 -6.64
CA LYS A 57 7.81 -0.87 -7.36
C LYS A 57 8.97 -0.70 -8.31
N ARG A 58 9.04 0.45 -9.01
CA ARG A 58 10.19 0.80 -9.84
C ARG A 58 11.45 0.95 -9.00
N PHE A 59 11.39 1.70 -7.90
CA PHE A 59 12.52 1.92 -7.01
C PHE A 59 13.06 0.60 -6.44
N HIS A 60 12.18 -0.30 -6.00
CA HIS A 60 12.57 -1.64 -5.51
C HIS A 60 13.31 -2.46 -6.58
N ARG A 61 12.85 -2.42 -7.82
CA ARG A 61 13.49 -3.13 -8.95
C ARG A 61 14.86 -2.55 -9.32
N GLU A 62 15.02 -1.23 -9.22
CA GLU A 62 16.28 -0.54 -9.54
C GLU A 62 17.33 -0.67 -8.43
N ASN A 63 16.94 -1.09 -7.22
CA ASN A 63 17.82 -1.22 -6.06
C ASN A 63 17.77 -2.66 -5.52
N GLU A 64 18.43 -3.58 -6.24
CA GLU A 64 18.49 -5.01 -5.89
C GLU A 64 19.08 -5.28 -4.49
N ASP A 65 19.85 -4.33 -3.95
CA ASP A 65 20.47 -4.42 -2.64
C ASP A 65 19.46 -4.48 -1.49
N ILE A 66 18.24 -3.94 -1.67
CA ILE A 66 17.20 -3.89 -0.64
C ILE A 66 16.08 -4.90 -0.83
N GLN A 67 16.28 -5.93 -1.66
CA GLN A 67 15.27 -6.97 -1.86
C GLN A 67 14.99 -7.75 -0.58
N SER A 68 13.72 -7.80 -0.17
CA SER A 68 13.25 -8.61 0.94
C SER A 68 11.84 -9.12 0.66
N ILE A 69 11.50 -10.24 1.28
CA ILE A 69 10.19 -10.87 1.11
C ILE A 69 9.06 -9.97 1.63
N GLU A 70 9.32 -9.15 2.65
CA GLU A 70 8.36 -8.20 3.20
C GLU A 70 7.94 -7.14 2.17
N PHE A 71 8.87 -6.64 1.34
CA PHE A 71 8.52 -5.70 0.28
C PHE A 71 7.75 -6.37 -0.86
N GLU A 72 8.11 -7.58 -1.25
CA GLU A 72 7.37 -8.34 -2.28
C GLU A 72 5.95 -8.68 -1.83
N ASN A 73 5.78 -9.12 -0.58
CA ASN A 73 4.47 -9.39 0.01
C ASN A 73 3.61 -8.12 0.07
N PHE A 74 4.21 -6.96 0.39
CA PHE A 74 3.50 -5.68 0.31
C PHE A 74 2.98 -5.42 -1.11
N PHE A 75 3.79 -5.62 -2.16
CA PHE A 75 3.35 -5.38 -3.53
C PHE A 75 2.24 -6.32 -3.97
N GLU A 76 2.30 -7.59 -3.56
CA GLU A 76 1.23 -8.56 -3.81
C GLU A 76 -0.07 -8.17 -3.10
N ALA A 77 0.01 -7.87 -1.80
CA ALA A 77 -1.15 -7.47 -1.01
C ALA A 77 -1.78 -6.16 -1.54
N TYR A 78 -0.96 -5.22 -2.01
CA TYR A 78 -1.44 -4.00 -2.67
C TYR A 78 -2.26 -4.33 -3.93
N ASN A 79 -1.74 -5.17 -4.84
CA ASN A 79 -2.45 -5.52 -6.07
C ASN A 79 -3.81 -6.16 -5.77
N ASN A 80 -3.86 -7.04 -4.76
CA ASN A 80 -5.09 -7.68 -4.36
C ASN A 80 -6.11 -6.68 -3.80
N LEU A 81 -5.67 -5.77 -2.91
CA LEU A 81 -6.55 -4.74 -2.35
C LEU A 81 -7.03 -3.76 -3.44
N GLU A 82 -6.12 -3.32 -4.30
CA GLU A 82 -6.41 -2.41 -5.40
C GLU A 82 -7.45 -2.99 -6.35
N HIS A 83 -7.31 -4.27 -6.69
CA HIS A 83 -8.26 -4.98 -7.55
C HIS A 83 -9.66 -5.00 -6.95
N GLU A 84 -9.81 -5.45 -5.70
CA GLU A 84 -11.12 -5.51 -5.04
C GLU A 84 -11.73 -4.10 -4.86
N LEU A 85 -10.92 -3.09 -4.53
CA LEU A 85 -11.39 -1.72 -4.40
C LEU A 85 -11.90 -1.18 -5.74
N LYS A 86 -11.20 -1.46 -6.85
CA LYS A 86 -11.67 -1.11 -8.19
C LYS A 86 -12.99 -1.77 -8.53
N GLU A 87 -13.16 -3.04 -8.18
CA GLU A 87 -14.43 -3.76 -8.39
C GLU A 87 -15.57 -3.11 -7.61
N VAL A 88 -15.36 -2.76 -6.34
CA VAL A 88 -16.36 -2.05 -5.53
C VAL A 88 -16.70 -0.68 -6.12
N ILE A 89 -15.70 0.10 -6.53
CA ILE A 89 -15.91 1.43 -7.11
C ILE A 89 -16.66 1.35 -8.45
N SER A 90 -16.23 0.45 -9.34
CA SER A 90 -16.79 0.35 -10.70
C SER A 90 -18.23 -0.16 -10.72
N LYS A 91 -18.60 -1.03 -9.77
CA LYS A 91 -19.96 -1.57 -9.62
C LYS A 91 -20.83 -0.77 -8.67
N GLU A 92 -20.28 0.26 -8.04
CA GLU A 92 -20.91 0.97 -6.91
C GLU A 92 -21.45 -0.01 -5.86
N ASP A 93 -20.66 -1.04 -5.55
CA ASP A 93 -21.11 -2.13 -4.69
C ASP A 93 -21.31 -1.62 -3.26
N ARG A 94 -22.45 -1.99 -2.67
CA ARG A 94 -22.79 -1.66 -1.28
C ARG A 94 -22.31 -2.72 -0.31
N ASN A 95 -22.03 -3.94 -0.78
CA ASN A 95 -21.48 -5.01 0.02
C ASN A 95 -19.95 -4.96 -0.02
N THR A 96 -19.34 -4.34 0.99
CA THR A 96 -17.89 -4.19 1.11
C THR A 96 -17.25 -5.29 1.96
N SER A 97 -17.96 -6.38 2.25
CA SER A 97 -17.50 -7.42 3.20
C SER A 97 -16.18 -8.06 2.79
N TRP A 98 -15.96 -8.34 1.50
CA TRP A 98 -14.70 -8.88 1.01
C TRP A 98 -13.55 -7.88 1.11
N LEU A 99 -13.83 -6.58 0.99
CA LEU A 99 -12.84 -5.52 1.04
C LEU A 99 -12.19 -5.46 2.43
N HIS A 100 -12.98 -5.67 3.49
CA HIS A 100 -12.45 -5.77 4.87
C HIS A 100 -11.38 -6.86 5.03
N SER A 101 -11.57 -8.02 4.38
CA SER A 101 -10.57 -9.10 4.42
C SER A 101 -9.26 -8.68 3.75
N ARG A 102 -9.33 -8.05 2.57
CA ARG A 102 -8.13 -7.53 1.88
C ARG A 102 -7.44 -6.42 2.65
N ILE A 103 -8.20 -5.52 3.27
CA ILE A 103 -7.64 -4.47 4.15
C ILE A 103 -6.85 -5.11 5.29
N GLY A 104 -7.40 -6.15 5.94
CA GLY A 104 -6.70 -6.86 7.01
C GLY A 104 -5.39 -7.51 6.55
N GLN A 105 -5.39 -8.16 5.39
CA GLN A 105 -4.19 -8.73 4.78
C GLN A 105 -3.14 -7.65 4.48
N PHE A 106 -3.56 -6.56 3.84
CA PHE A 106 -2.68 -5.45 3.49
C PHE A 106 -2.10 -4.75 4.72
N GLN A 107 -2.90 -4.51 5.75
CA GLN A 107 -2.44 -3.95 7.03
C GLN A 107 -1.42 -4.86 7.72
N GLN A 108 -1.54 -6.18 7.57
CA GLN A 108 -0.55 -7.11 8.12
C GLN A 108 0.80 -6.98 7.40
N GLU A 109 0.82 -6.86 6.07
CA GLU A 109 2.07 -6.66 5.33
C GLU A 109 2.71 -5.29 5.63
N ILE A 110 1.91 -4.26 5.87
CA ILE A 110 2.43 -2.96 6.34
C ILE A 110 3.11 -3.08 7.70
N LYS A 111 2.55 -3.87 8.62
CA LYS A 111 3.21 -4.17 9.91
C LYS A 111 4.52 -4.91 9.69
N ASN A 112 4.55 -5.90 8.79
CA ASN A 112 5.76 -6.65 8.47
C ASN A 112 6.87 -5.73 7.93
N VAL A 113 6.54 -4.85 6.97
CA VAL A 113 7.47 -3.84 6.45
C VAL A 113 7.96 -2.91 7.56
N ASN A 114 7.08 -2.43 8.45
CA ASN A 114 7.49 -1.56 9.55
C ASN A 114 8.45 -2.27 10.52
N ASN A 115 8.19 -3.53 10.86
CA ASN A 115 9.07 -4.33 11.71
C ASN A 115 10.45 -4.53 11.08
N LEU A 116 10.50 -4.83 9.77
CA LEU A 116 11.76 -4.89 9.03
C LEU A 116 12.54 -3.58 9.17
N MET A 117 11.88 -2.43 8.99
CA MET A 117 12.54 -1.13 9.09
C MET A 117 13.07 -0.83 10.51
N GLU A 118 12.41 -1.30 11.56
CA GLU A 118 12.93 -1.21 12.94
C GLU A 118 14.19 -2.05 13.14
N ILE A 119 14.22 -3.26 12.58
CA ILE A 119 15.40 -4.14 12.59
C ILE A 119 16.57 -3.47 11.84
N LEU A 120 16.32 -2.94 10.64
CA LEU A 120 17.35 -2.27 9.84
C LEU A 120 17.91 -1.00 10.52
N LYS A 121 17.09 -0.28 11.28
CA LYS A 121 17.52 0.88 12.08
C LYS A 121 18.40 0.49 13.28
N SER A 122 18.11 -0.64 13.90
CA SER A 122 18.83 -1.13 15.09
C SER A 122 20.13 -1.88 14.76
N ALA A 123 20.25 -2.43 13.55
CA ALA A 123 21.48 -3.03 13.06
C ALA A 123 22.57 -1.95 12.82
N ARG A 124 23.66 -1.99 13.61
CA ARG A 124 24.83 -1.10 13.47
C ARG A 124 25.48 -1.27 12.08
#